data_AF-Q0UFC8-F1
#
_entry.id   AF-Q0UFC8-F1
#
_cell.length_a   1.000
_cell.length_b   1.000
_cell.length_c   1.000
_cell.angle_alpha   90.00
_cell.angle_beta   90.00
_cell.angle_gamma   90.00
#
_symmetry.space_group_name_H-M   'P 1'
#
loop_
_entity.id
_entity.type
_entity.pdbx_description
1 polymer ?
#
loop_
_entity_poly.entity_id
_entity_poly.type
_entity_poly.pdbx_seq_one_letter_code
_entity_poly.pdbx_strand_id
1 'polypeptide(L)'
;MANNSQGSLVTGGFYGGREHADQMAAMLGMGDRENPILDGCSGLPPKRSFLGPDGVFASRGPMIRRSTLADRLELDALLARAKVTYDGHVYLPLTAETIHHLLPFFNGSKPIADKKLFEYIMIDHEVNSVHADHVVACLERIGELCKHLLVMSPVHTSELGSVFKRDLLEVSPGNDWSHILNCFPNLERLAFVHPIHEPVDLSRGTFFALRTAVANRQAAKGPMGFKYEVPKQITN
;
A
#
# COMPACT_ATOMS: atom_id res chain seq x y z
N MET A 1 -19.08 47.45 -19.28
CA MET A 1 -20.29 46.86 -19.88
C MET A 1 -20.30 45.38 -19.53
N ALA A 2 -21.39 44.96 -18.89
CA ALA A 2 -21.60 43.64 -18.33
C ALA A 2 -21.82 42.59 -19.42
N ASN A 3 -21.58 41.32 -19.09
CA ASN A 3 -22.62 40.30 -19.21
C ASN A 3 -22.31 39.08 -18.34
N ASN A 4 -23.14 38.95 -17.31
CA ASN A 4 -23.42 37.73 -16.56
C ASN A 4 -24.13 36.73 -17.47
N SER A 5 -23.79 35.45 -17.37
CA SER A 5 -24.71 34.37 -17.72
C SER A 5 -24.58 33.25 -16.69
N GLN A 6 -25.58 33.21 -15.81
CA GLN A 6 -25.90 32.14 -14.88
C GLN A 6 -26.42 30.92 -15.64
N GLY A 7 -26.09 29.72 -15.17
CA GLY A 7 -26.76 28.45 -15.51
C GLY A 7 -26.49 27.47 -14.36
N SER A 8 -27.38 27.43 -13.37
CA SER A 8 -28.56 26.56 -13.25
C SER A 8 -28.20 25.18 -12.70
N LEU A 9 -28.42 25.06 -11.38
CA LEU A 9 -28.49 23.82 -10.61
C LEU A 9 -29.72 23.02 -11.05
N VAL A 10 -29.53 21.75 -11.42
CA VAL A 10 -30.62 20.77 -11.49
C VAL A 10 -30.47 19.82 -10.30
N THR A 11 -31.33 20.02 -9.32
CA THR A 11 -31.61 19.07 -8.23
C THR A 11 -32.66 18.08 -8.72
N GLY A 12 -32.26 16.81 -8.87
CA GLY A 12 -33.19 15.69 -9.03
C GLY A 12 -33.13 14.81 -7.79
N GLY A 13 -34.14 14.89 -6.93
CA GLY A 13 -34.47 13.83 -5.98
C GLY A 13 -35.47 12.86 -6.63
N PHE A 14 -35.47 11.60 -6.21
CA PHE A 14 -36.63 10.95 -5.57
C PHE A 14 -36.52 9.40 -5.48
N TYR A 15 -37.01 8.92 -4.33
CA TYR A 15 -37.66 7.64 -3.98
C TYR A 15 -36.99 6.26 -4.23
N GLY A 16 -36.88 5.54 -3.11
CA GLY A 16 -37.62 4.28 -2.94
C GLY A 16 -36.77 3.03 -2.66
N GLY A 17 -37.06 2.34 -1.56
CA GLY A 17 -36.56 0.97 -1.35
C GLY A 17 -36.19 0.62 0.10
N ARG A 18 -37.18 0.68 0.99
CA ARG A 18 -37.16 0.02 2.30
C ARG A 18 -37.56 -1.45 2.08
N GLU A 19 -37.12 -2.32 3.00
CA GLU A 19 -37.58 -3.73 3.20
C GLU A 19 -36.80 -4.82 2.46
N HIS A 20 -35.90 -5.50 3.16
CA HIS A 20 -36.14 -6.87 3.63
C HIS A 20 -35.04 -7.30 4.62
N ALA A 21 -35.38 -7.28 5.90
CA ALA A 21 -34.74 -8.11 6.89
C ALA A 21 -35.40 -9.51 6.87
N ASP A 22 -34.69 -10.48 7.45
CA ASP A 22 -35.19 -11.80 7.85
C ASP A 22 -35.46 -12.83 6.75
N GLN A 23 -34.49 -13.74 6.58
CA GLN A 23 -34.68 -15.19 6.73
C GLN A 23 -33.46 -15.93 6.15
N MET A 24 -32.73 -16.64 7.02
CA MET A 24 -32.16 -17.99 6.81
C MET A 24 -31.14 -18.26 7.93
N ALA A 25 -31.61 -18.16 9.17
CA ALA A 25 -30.98 -18.81 10.31
C ALA A 25 -31.75 -20.11 10.56
N ALA A 26 -31.22 -21.23 10.11
CA ALA A 26 -31.37 -22.52 10.76
C ALA A 26 -30.55 -23.58 10.02
N MET A 27 -30.07 -24.53 10.82
CA MET A 27 -29.84 -25.93 10.45
C MET A 27 -28.41 -26.37 10.09
N LEU A 28 -27.78 -26.91 11.15
CA LEU A 28 -27.20 -28.26 11.25
C LEU A 28 -25.68 -28.33 11.36
N GLY A 29 -25.23 -28.98 12.44
CA GLY A 29 -23.90 -29.57 12.49
C GLY A 29 -23.28 -29.68 13.87
N MET A 30 -23.99 -30.27 14.85
CA MET A 30 -23.33 -30.88 16.01
C MET A 30 -22.32 -31.90 15.50
N GLY A 31 -21.07 -31.74 15.92
CA GLY A 31 -19.96 -32.62 15.57
C GLY A 31 -18.89 -32.55 16.65
N ASP A 32 -19.24 -33.01 17.85
CA ASP A 32 -18.27 -33.42 18.85
C ASP A 32 -17.37 -34.51 18.24
N ARG A 33 -16.16 -34.12 17.88
CA ARG A 33 -15.06 -35.06 17.64
C ARG A 33 -14.00 -34.77 18.69
N GLU A 34 -14.11 -35.54 19.77
CA GLU A 34 -13.01 -35.87 20.66
C GLU A 34 -11.84 -36.37 19.80
N ASN A 35 -10.81 -35.55 19.62
CA ASN A 35 -9.53 -36.02 19.12
C ASN A 35 -8.73 -36.52 20.33
N PRO A 36 -8.39 -37.82 20.40
CA PRO A 36 -7.53 -38.34 21.44
C PRO A 36 -6.16 -37.67 21.37
N ILE A 37 -5.65 -37.30 22.54
CA ILE A 37 -4.27 -36.88 22.79
C ILE A 37 -3.35 -37.94 22.19
N LEU A 38 -2.75 -37.61 21.04
CA LEU A 38 -1.67 -38.36 20.44
C LEU A 38 -0.42 -38.16 21.31
N ASP A 39 -0.32 -39.02 22.32
CA ASP A 39 0.91 -39.33 23.02
C ASP A 39 1.86 -39.98 22.00
N GLY A 40 2.87 -39.22 21.60
CA GLY A 40 3.66 -39.53 20.41
C GLY A 40 4.98 -38.79 20.37
N CYS A 41 5.61 -38.56 21.52
CA CYS A 41 7.05 -38.31 21.58
C CYS A 41 7.77 -39.61 21.19
N SER A 42 7.73 -39.95 19.91
CA SER A 42 8.66 -40.90 19.30
C SER A 42 10.04 -40.25 19.28
N GLY A 43 10.68 -40.27 20.44
CA GLY A 43 12.07 -39.90 20.62
C GLY A 43 12.87 -40.65 19.57
N LEU A 44 13.43 -39.91 18.62
CA LEU A 44 14.43 -40.45 17.71
C LEU A 44 15.48 -41.18 18.56
N PRO A 45 15.87 -42.41 18.20
CA PRO A 45 16.91 -43.10 18.94
C PRO A 45 18.16 -42.21 18.99
N PRO A 46 18.86 -42.14 20.13
CA PRO A 46 20.07 -41.35 20.25
C PRO A 46 21.02 -41.75 19.12
N LYS A 47 21.43 -40.77 18.31
CA LYS A 47 22.40 -40.99 17.24
C LYS A 47 23.61 -41.68 17.84
N ARG A 48 23.97 -42.85 17.32
CA ARG A 48 25.21 -43.56 17.68
C ARG A 48 26.36 -42.56 17.61
N SER A 49 27.11 -42.45 18.70
CA SER A 49 28.33 -41.67 18.78
C SER A 49 29.29 -42.16 17.69
N PHE A 50 29.51 -41.33 16.66
CA PHE A 50 30.49 -41.53 15.60
C PHE A 50 31.94 -41.30 16.09
N LEU A 51 32.22 -41.62 17.34
CA LEU A 51 33.57 -41.60 17.89
C LEU A 51 34.02 -43.05 18.03
N GLY A 52 34.34 -43.65 16.89
CA GLY A 52 35.20 -44.83 16.88
C GLY A 52 36.61 -44.47 17.39
N PRO A 53 37.37 -45.44 17.92
CA PRO A 53 38.71 -45.20 18.47
C PRO A 53 39.75 -44.81 17.41
N ASP A 54 39.40 -44.88 16.12
CA ASP A 54 40.30 -44.56 15.03
C ASP A 54 40.05 -43.14 14.52
N GLY A 55 40.82 -42.20 15.05
CA GLY A 55 40.79 -40.77 14.79
C GLY A 55 41.18 -40.38 13.36
N VAL A 56 40.37 -40.77 12.36
CA VAL A 56 40.40 -40.15 11.05
C VAL A 56 39.45 -38.96 11.09
N PHE A 57 40.00 -37.79 11.40
CA PHE A 57 39.28 -36.52 11.31
C PHE A 57 38.82 -36.33 9.86
N ALA A 58 37.57 -36.66 9.55
CA ALA A 58 36.93 -36.24 8.33
C ALA A 58 37.11 -34.71 8.21
N SER A 59 37.69 -34.25 7.10
CA SER A 59 37.92 -32.83 6.89
C SER A 59 36.60 -32.11 7.13
N ARG A 60 36.56 -31.26 8.14
CA ARG A 60 35.41 -30.38 8.37
C ARG A 60 35.26 -29.58 7.08
N GLY A 61 34.25 -29.92 6.28
CA GLY A 61 33.87 -29.09 5.14
C GLY A 61 33.74 -27.65 5.64
N PRO A 62 34.08 -26.65 4.82
CA PRO A 62 34.10 -25.26 5.25
C PRO A 62 32.80 -24.96 5.98
N MET A 63 32.93 -24.67 7.27
CA MET A 63 31.80 -24.38 8.14
C MET A 63 31.16 -23.13 7.53
N ILE A 64 30.05 -23.31 6.80
CA ILE A 64 29.24 -22.20 6.29
C ILE A 64 28.87 -21.42 7.54
N ARG A 65 29.54 -20.28 7.74
CA ARG A 65 29.27 -19.38 8.84
C ARG A 65 27.77 -19.13 8.78
N ARG A 66 27.03 -19.59 9.80
CA ARG A 66 25.64 -19.21 9.97
C ARG A 66 25.64 -17.70 9.92
N SER A 67 25.04 -17.12 8.88
CA SER A 67 24.88 -15.68 8.73
C SER A 67 24.39 -15.16 10.08
N THR A 68 25.30 -14.55 10.82
CA THR A 68 24.94 -13.87 12.05
C THR A 68 24.00 -12.74 11.64
N LEU A 69 22.97 -12.47 12.45
CA LEU A 69 22.02 -11.37 12.24
C LEU A 69 22.69 -10.04 11.83
N ALA A 70 23.97 -9.86 12.17
CA ALA A 70 24.82 -8.73 11.79
C ALA A 70 25.07 -8.53 10.28
N ASP A 71 24.99 -9.56 9.43
CA ASP A 71 25.37 -9.43 8.00
C ASP A 71 24.22 -9.01 7.07
N ARG A 72 22.98 -8.98 7.55
CA ARG A 72 21.84 -8.48 6.76
C ARG A 72 21.54 -7.05 7.17
N LEU A 73 21.83 -6.10 6.28
CA LEU A 73 21.38 -4.71 6.41
C LEU A 73 19.94 -4.68 6.92
N GLU A 74 19.72 -4.00 8.04
CA GLU A 74 18.38 -3.83 8.62
C GLU A 74 17.46 -3.18 7.58
N LEU A 75 16.19 -3.60 7.56
CA LEU A 75 15.25 -3.13 6.53
C LEU A 75 15.10 -1.61 6.62
N ASP A 76 15.08 -1.09 7.84
CA ASP A 76 15.08 0.32 8.18
C ASP A 76 16.23 1.08 7.49
N ALA A 77 17.45 0.51 7.48
CA ALA A 77 18.60 1.13 6.82
C ALA A 77 18.47 1.14 5.30
N LEU A 78 17.87 0.09 4.69
CA LEU A 78 17.60 0.06 3.25
C LEU A 78 16.55 1.11 2.86
N LEU A 79 15.44 1.16 3.58
CA LEU A 79 14.38 2.13 3.34
C LEU A 79 14.83 3.57 3.60
N ALA A 80 15.62 3.79 4.66
CA ALA A 80 16.19 5.10 4.94
C ALA A 80 17.13 5.60 3.84
N ARG A 81 17.89 4.70 3.20
CA ARG A 81 18.76 5.04 2.05
C ARG A 81 17.98 5.34 0.78
N ALA A 82 16.84 4.68 0.58
CA ALA A 82 15.99 4.89 -0.59
C ALA A 82 15.20 6.21 -0.55
N LYS A 83 15.20 6.92 0.58
CA LYS A 83 14.47 8.17 0.74
C LYS A 83 15.03 9.28 -0.14
N VAL A 84 14.13 10.10 -0.67
CA VAL A 84 14.44 11.23 -1.55
C VAL A 84 13.96 12.53 -0.91
N THR A 85 14.78 13.58 -1.01
CA THR A 85 14.41 14.91 -0.54
C THR A 85 13.63 15.66 -1.62
N TYR A 86 12.44 16.14 -1.28
CA TYR A 86 11.60 16.96 -2.14
C TYR A 86 11.01 18.12 -1.34
N ASP A 87 11.24 19.36 -1.80
CA ASP A 87 10.75 20.60 -1.17
C ASP A 87 11.05 20.67 0.35
N GLY A 88 12.30 20.31 0.72
CA GLY A 88 12.75 20.32 2.13
C GLY A 88 12.23 19.18 3.00
N HIS A 89 11.39 18.29 2.47
CA HIS A 89 10.88 17.10 3.17
C HIS A 89 11.52 15.82 2.61
N VAL A 90 11.57 14.75 3.42
CA VAL A 90 12.22 13.49 3.05
C VAL A 90 11.16 12.40 2.87
N TYR A 91 10.88 12.04 1.62
CA TYR A 91 9.84 11.07 1.24
C TYR A 91 10.43 9.69 0.95
N LEU A 92 9.66 8.64 1.23
CA LEU A 92 9.92 7.28 0.76
C LEU A 92 9.20 7.06 -0.59
N PRO A 93 9.93 6.94 -1.71
CA PRO A 93 9.32 6.67 -3.00
C PRO A 93 8.81 5.22 -3.09
N LEU A 94 7.65 5.02 -3.70
CA LEU A 94 7.07 3.69 -3.97
C LEU A 94 7.53 3.15 -5.33
N THR A 95 8.80 2.80 -5.40
CA THR A 95 9.43 2.15 -6.55
C THR A 95 9.25 0.63 -6.47
N ALA A 96 9.54 -0.08 -7.56
CA ALA A 96 9.56 -1.54 -7.56
C ALA A 96 10.54 -2.11 -6.50
N GLU A 97 11.68 -1.45 -6.34
CA GLU A 97 12.71 -1.85 -5.37
C GLU A 97 12.25 -1.65 -3.93
N THR A 98 11.66 -0.51 -3.58
CA THR A 98 11.19 -0.27 -2.22
C THR A 98 10.02 -1.19 -1.85
N ILE A 99 9.10 -1.44 -2.77
CA ILE A 99 8.00 -2.41 -2.57
C ILE A 99 8.57 -3.83 -2.36
N HIS A 100 9.54 -4.24 -3.17
CA HIS A 100 10.19 -5.55 -3.01
C HIS A 100 10.91 -5.66 -1.65
N HIS A 101 11.57 -4.59 -1.18
CA HIS A 101 12.17 -4.56 0.15
C HIS A 101 11.16 -4.63 1.28
N LEU A 102 9.92 -4.17 1.08
CA LEU A 102 8.85 -4.23 2.07
C LEU A 102 8.16 -5.60 2.16
N LEU A 103 8.28 -6.47 1.15
CA LEU A 103 7.67 -7.81 1.17
C LEU A 103 8.00 -8.64 2.43
N PRO A 104 9.27 -8.72 2.91
CA PRO A 104 9.60 -9.41 4.14
C PRO A 104 8.88 -8.86 5.38
N PHE A 105 8.63 -7.55 5.42
CA PHE A 105 7.88 -6.90 6.49
C PHE A 105 6.40 -7.27 6.43
N PHE A 106 5.79 -7.27 5.24
CA PHE A 106 4.39 -7.68 5.06
C PHE A 106 4.14 -9.14 5.41
N ASN A 107 5.14 -10.00 5.17
CA ASN A 107 5.11 -11.41 5.55
C ASN A 107 5.44 -11.66 7.04
N GLY A 108 5.70 -10.61 7.83
CA GLY A 108 6.06 -10.73 9.25
C GLY A 108 7.45 -11.33 9.51
N SER A 109 8.24 -11.53 8.46
CA SER A 109 9.57 -12.16 8.57
C SER A 109 10.66 -11.20 9.08
N LYS A 110 10.46 -9.89 8.90
CA LYS A 110 11.39 -8.86 9.37
C LYS A 110 10.63 -7.65 9.89
N PRO A 111 10.62 -7.38 11.21
CA PRO A 111 9.96 -6.19 11.75
C PRO A 111 10.73 -4.93 11.35
N ILE A 112 10.02 -3.80 11.34
CA ILE A 112 10.57 -2.46 11.17
C ILE A 112 10.54 -1.78 12.54
N ALA A 113 11.68 -1.26 12.98
CA ALA A 113 11.78 -0.59 14.28
C ALA A 113 11.29 0.86 14.17
N ASP A 114 11.72 1.58 13.13
CA ASP A 114 11.33 2.97 12.91
C ASP A 114 10.11 3.10 11.99
N LYS A 115 8.92 3.21 12.59
CA LYS A 115 7.67 3.48 11.86
C LYS A 115 7.62 4.87 11.22
N LYS A 116 8.45 5.83 11.65
CA LYS A 116 8.48 7.18 11.07
C LYS A 116 8.97 7.20 9.64
N LEU A 117 9.57 6.10 9.18
CA LEU A 117 9.96 5.92 7.79
C LEU A 117 8.78 6.11 6.82
N PHE A 118 7.56 5.83 7.27
CA PHE A 118 6.34 5.85 6.46
C PHE A 118 5.49 7.12 6.59
N GLU A 119 5.91 8.13 7.38
CA GLU A 119 5.13 9.37 7.54
C GLU A 119 5.01 10.19 6.24
N TYR A 120 5.98 10.04 5.35
CA TYR A 120 6.10 10.78 4.09
C TYR A 120 6.26 9.78 2.95
N ILE A 121 5.20 9.59 2.16
CA ILE A 121 5.17 8.65 1.04
C ILE A 121 5.11 9.42 -0.28
N MET A 122 5.89 8.97 -1.27
CA MET A 122 5.89 9.52 -2.62
C MET A 122 5.46 8.44 -3.61
N ILE A 123 4.46 8.75 -4.43
CA ILE A 123 4.00 7.95 -5.56
C ILE A 123 4.43 8.68 -6.83
N ASP A 124 5.34 8.08 -7.59
CA ASP A 124 5.84 8.64 -8.85
C ASP A 124 5.51 7.72 -10.03
N HIS A 125 6.03 8.06 -11.21
CA HIS A 125 5.85 7.28 -12.43
C HIS A 125 6.45 5.87 -12.37
N GLU A 126 7.39 5.57 -11.45
CA GLU A 126 7.99 4.24 -11.33
C GLU A 126 6.97 3.21 -10.82
N VAL A 127 5.94 3.65 -10.11
CA VAL A 127 4.84 2.79 -9.66
C VAL A 127 4.12 2.11 -10.83
N ASN A 128 4.15 2.72 -12.02
CA ASN A 128 3.55 2.17 -13.24
C ASN A 128 4.24 0.87 -13.69
N SER A 129 5.47 0.60 -13.24
CA SER A 129 6.20 -0.64 -13.51
C SER A 129 5.86 -1.80 -12.56
N VAL A 130 5.08 -1.52 -11.50
CA VAL A 130 4.75 -2.48 -10.45
C VAL A 130 3.34 -3.02 -10.65
N HIS A 131 3.13 -4.30 -10.38
CA HIS A 131 1.78 -4.86 -10.38
C HIS A 131 0.93 -4.16 -9.32
N ALA A 132 -0.26 -3.74 -9.72
CA ALA A 132 -1.09 -2.88 -8.91
C ALA A 132 -1.51 -3.51 -7.56
N ASP A 133 -1.78 -4.81 -7.54
CA ASP A 133 -2.10 -5.54 -6.31
C ASP A 133 -0.98 -5.42 -5.26
N HIS A 134 0.29 -5.39 -5.70
CA HIS A 134 1.42 -5.23 -4.79
C HIS A 134 1.50 -3.81 -4.23
N VAL A 135 1.14 -2.81 -5.04
CA VAL A 135 1.06 -1.42 -4.61
C VAL A 135 -0.09 -1.24 -3.62
N VAL A 136 -1.30 -1.75 -3.90
CA VAL A 136 -2.43 -1.67 -2.95
C VAL A 136 -2.09 -2.38 -1.65
N ALA A 137 -1.62 -3.63 -1.72
CA ALA A 137 -1.26 -4.38 -0.52
C ALA A 137 -0.17 -3.66 0.30
N CYS A 138 0.78 -3.01 -0.38
CA CYS A 138 1.77 -2.17 0.28
C CYS A 138 1.09 -0.98 0.98
N LEU A 139 0.26 -0.23 0.26
CA LEU A 139 -0.44 0.95 0.76
C LEU A 139 -1.42 0.65 1.91
N GLU A 140 -2.14 -0.47 1.88
CA GLU A 140 -3.00 -0.90 2.97
C GLU A 140 -2.21 -1.16 4.27
N ARG A 141 -0.95 -1.58 4.15
CA ARG A 141 -0.09 -1.91 5.30
C ARG A 141 0.62 -0.70 5.88
N ILE A 142 1.12 0.20 5.04
CA ILE A 142 1.91 1.36 5.48
C ILE A 142 1.12 2.67 5.48
N GLY A 143 0.01 2.73 4.77
CA GLY A 143 -0.75 3.96 4.54
C GLY A 143 -1.38 4.53 5.81
N GLU A 144 -1.69 3.71 6.81
CA GLU A 144 -2.14 4.18 8.13
C GLU A 144 -1.09 5.08 8.81
N LEU A 145 0.19 4.84 8.55
CA LEU A 145 1.30 5.61 9.13
C LEU A 145 1.61 6.89 8.35
N CYS A 146 1.03 7.07 7.17
CA CYS A 146 1.32 8.19 6.28
C CYS A 146 0.53 9.44 6.67
N LYS A 147 1.27 10.55 6.84
CA LYS A 147 0.73 11.89 7.11
C LYS A 147 0.85 12.80 5.89
N HIS A 148 1.88 12.60 5.07
CA HIS A 148 2.17 13.41 3.89
C HIS A 148 2.29 12.52 2.66
N LEU A 149 1.41 12.73 1.68
CA LEU A 149 1.42 12.02 0.41
C LEU A 149 1.80 12.98 -0.72
N LEU A 150 2.87 12.66 -1.42
CA LEU A 150 3.32 13.34 -2.64
C LEU A 150 2.99 12.47 -3.85
N VAL A 151 2.27 13.02 -4.83
CA VAL A 151 1.95 12.34 -6.09
C VAL A 151 2.65 13.07 -7.23
N MET A 152 3.61 12.43 -7.87
CA MET A 152 4.32 12.92 -9.05
C MET A 152 3.77 12.27 -10.32
N SER A 153 3.16 13.09 -11.17
CA SER A 153 2.53 12.67 -12.43
C SER A 153 3.57 12.54 -13.57
N PRO A 154 3.34 11.79 -14.66
CA PRO A 154 2.18 10.94 -14.94
C PRO A 154 2.19 9.63 -14.12
N VAL A 155 1.08 9.39 -13.43
CA VAL A 155 0.77 8.06 -12.88
C VAL A 155 -0.34 7.51 -13.75
N HIS A 156 0.03 6.54 -14.57
CA HIS A 156 -0.88 5.93 -15.52
C HIS A 156 -1.74 4.93 -14.78
N THR A 157 -3.00 5.30 -14.62
CA THR A 157 -4.05 4.31 -14.39
C THR A 157 -4.15 3.48 -15.68
N SER A 158 -3.96 2.15 -15.63
CA SER A 158 -3.83 1.34 -16.86
C SER A 158 -4.92 1.65 -17.90
N GLU A 159 -4.60 1.55 -19.19
CA GLU A 159 -5.50 1.87 -20.31
C GLU A 159 -6.82 1.08 -20.30
N LEU A 160 -6.89 -0.02 -19.53
CA LEU A 160 -8.07 -0.88 -19.40
C LEU A 160 -9.06 -0.44 -18.32
N GLY A 161 -8.83 0.70 -17.65
CA GLY A 161 -9.71 1.19 -16.60
C GLY A 161 -9.50 0.41 -15.31
N SER A 162 -9.18 1.15 -14.25
CA SER A 162 -8.60 0.68 -12.99
C SER A 162 -7.11 0.30 -13.09
N VAL A 163 -6.30 0.95 -12.26
CA VAL A 163 -4.93 0.53 -11.97
C VAL A 163 -5.00 -0.68 -11.07
N PHE A 164 -5.88 -0.68 -10.06
CA PHE A 164 -5.76 -1.46 -8.82
C PHE A 164 -6.86 -2.51 -8.62
N LYS A 165 -7.77 -2.69 -9.58
CA LYS A 165 -8.81 -3.73 -9.55
C LYS A 165 -8.86 -4.51 -10.86
N ARG A 166 -8.02 -5.55 -10.98
CA ARG A 166 -8.04 -6.45 -12.16
C ARG A 166 -9.05 -7.60 -12.06
N ASP A 167 -9.88 -7.64 -11.03
CA ASP A 167 -10.82 -8.75 -10.86
C ASP A 167 -12.03 -8.64 -11.81
N LEU A 168 -12.31 -9.81 -12.40
CA LEU A 168 -13.24 -10.09 -13.49
C LEU A 168 -14.59 -9.35 -13.39
N LEU A 169 -14.95 -8.68 -14.49
CA LEU A 169 -16.29 -8.23 -14.91
C LEU A 169 -16.84 -6.88 -14.42
N GLU A 170 -16.20 -6.15 -13.50
CA GLU A 170 -16.59 -4.76 -13.17
C GLU A 170 -15.56 -3.75 -13.66
N VAL A 171 -15.53 -3.52 -14.97
CA VAL A 171 -14.83 -2.37 -15.56
C VAL A 171 -15.68 -1.12 -15.29
N SER A 172 -15.74 -0.70 -14.03
CA SER A 172 -16.11 0.68 -13.75
C SER A 172 -14.92 1.53 -14.15
N PRO A 173 -15.04 2.47 -15.11
CA PRO A 173 -13.96 3.42 -15.45
C PRO A 173 -13.64 4.40 -14.30
N GLY A 174 -14.16 4.14 -13.10
CA GLY A 174 -14.02 4.94 -11.91
C GLY A 174 -12.66 4.72 -11.22
N ASN A 175 -11.69 5.54 -11.62
CA ASN A 175 -10.84 6.30 -10.71
C ASN A 175 -10.54 5.66 -9.33
N ASP A 176 -9.61 4.71 -9.30
CA ASP A 176 -9.18 4.00 -8.09
C ASP A 176 -8.55 4.90 -7.01
N TRP A 177 -8.29 6.18 -7.31
CA TRP A 177 -7.75 7.12 -6.34
C TRP A 177 -8.64 7.24 -5.09
N SER A 178 -9.95 7.00 -5.20
CA SER A 178 -10.82 6.95 -4.02
C SER A 178 -10.46 5.80 -3.09
N HIS A 179 -10.19 4.62 -3.65
CA HIS A 179 -9.76 3.43 -2.87
C HIS A 179 -8.35 3.63 -2.30
N ILE A 180 -7.41 4.12 -3.10
CA ILE A 180 -6.06 4.47 -2.65
C ILE A 180 -6.09 5.45 -1.49
N LEU A 181 -6.91 6.51 -1.58
CA LEU A 181 -7.01 7.51 -0.52
C LEU A 181 -7.61 6.94 0.78
N ASN A 182 -8.36 5.84 0.71
CA ASN A 182 -8.84 5.14 1.89
C ASN A 182 -7.73 4.41 2.65
N CYS A 183 -6.64 4.02 1.97
CA CYS A 183 -5.45 3.45 2.61
C CYS A 183 -4.72 4.46 3.52
N PHE A 184 -5.01 5.77 3.41
CA PHE A 184 -4.32 6.82 4.17
C PHE A 184 -5.24 7.55 5.16
N PRO A 185 -5.80 6.88 6.19
CA PRO A 185 -6.77 7.46 7.12
C PRO A 185 -6.25 8.73 7.82
N ASN A 186 -4.96 8.76 8.15
CA ASN A 186 -4.26 9.81 8.88
C ASN A 186 -3.58 10.86 7.97
N LEU A 187 -3.98 10.93 6.70
CA LEU A 187 -3.41 11.89 5.75
C LEU A 187 -3.74 13.33 6.14
N GLU A 188 -2.71 14.13 6.39
CA GLU A 188 -2.79 15.55 6.74
C GLU A 188 -2.54 16.44 5.51
N ARG A 189 -1.58 16.07 4.66
CA ARG A 189 -1.20 16.84 3.47
C ARG A 189 -1.12 15.95 2.23
N LEU A 190 -1.69 16.43 1.14
CA LEU A 190 -1.58 15.83 -0.20
C LEU A 190 -1.01 16.89 -1.15
N ALA A 191 0.11 16.58 -1.81
CA ALA A 191 0.68 17.41 -2.86
C ALA A 191 0.63 16.67 -4.19
N PHE A 192 0.21 17.37 -5.25
CA PHE A 192 0.28 16.88 -6.62
C PHE A 192 1.31 17.71 -7.38
N VAL A 193 2.26 17.04 -8.03
CA VAL A 193 3.35 17.67 -8.78
C VAL A 193 3.33 17.14 -10.20
N HIS A 194 3.42 18.06 -11.15
CA HIS A 194 3.65 17.78 -12.55
C HIS A 194 5.11 18.15 -12.91
N PRO A 195 5.92 17.19 -13.39
CA PRO A 195 7.30 17.45 -13.82
C PRO A 195 7.32 18.43 -15.00
N ILE A 196 8.24 19.38 -14.95
CA ILE A 196 8.35 20.46 -15.95
C ILE A 196 8.65 19.91 -17.37
N HIS A 197 9.29 18.74 -17.45
CA HIS A 197 9.69 18.13 -18.72
C HIS A 197 8.61 17.23 -19.35
N GLU A 198 7.51 16.95 -18.64
CA GLU A 198 6.44 16.10 -19.12
C GLU A 198 5.32 16.91 -19.80
N PRO A 199 4.66 16.40 -20.84
CA PRO A 199 3.49 17.06 -21.40
C PRO A 199 2.34 17.11 -20.38
N VAL A 200 1.77 18.30 -20.17
CA VAL A 200 0.65 18.54 -19.24
C VAL A 200 -0.55 17.62 -19.51
N ASP A 201 -0.78 17.27 -20.77
CA ASP A 201 -1.90 16.40 -21.18
C ASP A 201 -1.85 15.01 -20.54
N LEU A 202 -0.65 14.47 -20.31
CA LEU A 202 -0.47 13.17 -19.64
C LEU A 202 -0.86 13.22 -18.16
N SER A 203 -0.79 14.40 -17.55
CA SER A 203 -1.05 14.60 -16.12
C SER A 203 -2.48 15.04 -15.80
N ARG A 204 -3.22 15.56 -16.80
CA ARG A 204 -4.60 16.03 -16.62
C ARG A 204 -5.51 14.93 -16.07
N GLY A 205 -5.44 13.73 -16.63
CA GLY A 205 -6.22 12.58 -16.19
C GLY A 205 -6.01 12.28 -14.71
N THR A 206 -4.75 12.08 -14.31
CA THR A 206 -4.38 11.84 -12.90
C THR A 206 -4.84 12.97 -11.98
N PHE A 207 -4.66 14.23 -12.39
CA PHE A 207 -5.05 15.38 -11.58
C PHE A 207 -6.56 15.46 -11.35
N PHE A 208 -7.38 15.33 -12.40
CA PHE A 208 -8.84 15.36 -12.28
C PHE A 208 -9.37 14.19 -11.46
N ALA A 209 -8.80 13.01 -11.67
CA ALA A 209 -9.11 11.80 -10.95
C ALA A 209 -8.83 11.97 -9.45
N LEU A 210 -7.61 12.40 -9.10
CA LEU A 210 -7.19 12.64 -7.72
C LEU A 210 -8.03 13.75 -7.06
N ARG A 211 -8.28 14.87 -7.75
CA ARG A 211 -9.09 15.98 -7.25
C ARG A 211 -10.53 15.53 -6.92
N THR A 212 -11.14 14.74 -7.80
CA THR A 212 -12.48 14.17 -7.57
C THR A 212 -12.50 13.25 -6.36
N ALA A 213 -11.49 12.38 -6.22
CA ALA A 213 -11.37 11.46 -5.09
C ALA A 213 -11.20 12.22 -3.75
N VAL A 214 -10.40 13.29 -3.74
CA VAL A 214 -10.23 14.16 -2.56
C VAL A 214 -11.55 14.84 -2.18
N ALA A 215 -12.27 15.41 -3.16
CA ALA A 215 -13.56 16.06 -2.91
C ALA A 215 -14.59 15.08 -2.31
N ASN A 216 -14.68 13.87 -2.87
CA ASN A 216 -15.58 12.82 -2.37
C ASN A 216 -15.21 12.41 -0.93
N ARG A 217 -13.91 12.27 -0.65
CA ARG A 217 -13.42 11.93 0.69
C ARG A 217 -13.74 13.02 1.72
N GLN A 218 -13.60 14.28 1.35
CA GLN A 218 -13.94 15.42 2.21
C GLN A 218 -15.44 15.48 2.48
N ALA A 219 -16.26 15.25 1.46
CA ALA A 219 -17.71 15.18 1.62
C ALA A 219 -18.14 14.05 2.59
N ALA A 220 -17.48 12.88 2.51
CA ALA A 220 -17.76 11.74 3.38
C ALA A 220 -17.32 11.93 4.84
N LYS A 221 -16.20 12.62 5.09
CA LYS A 221 -15.65 12.83 6.45
C LYS A 221 -16.39 13.89 7.28
N GLY A 222 -17.34 14.63 6.69
CA GLY A 222 -17.97 15.77 7.36
C GLY A 222 -16.98 16.93 7.63
N PRO A 223 -17.38 18.00 8.30
CA PRO A 223 -16.62 19.26 8.39
C PRO A 223 -15.34 19.23 9.27
N MET A 224 -14.66 18.09 9.44
CA MET A 224 -13.39 18.05 10.17
C MET A 224 -12.18 18.41 9.29
N GLY A 225 -11.83 19.70 9.27
CA GLY A 225 -10.45 20.19 9.42
C GLY A 225 -9.37 19.94 8.33
N PHE A 226 -9.65 19.31 7.19
CA PHE A 226 -8.62 19.11 6.16
C PHE A 226 -8.37 20.40 5.33
N LYS A 227 -7.13 20.91 5.34
CA LYS A 227 -6.72 22.04 4.49
C LYS A 227 -6.08 21.51 3.20
N TYR A 228 -6.75 21.73 2.07
CA TYR A 228 -6.17 21.49 0.75
C TYR A 228 -5.38 22.73 0.30
N GLU A 229 -4.06 22.61 0.21
CA GLU A 229 -3.19 23.65 -0.36
C GLU A 229 -2.86 23.31 -1.81
N VAL A 230 -3.35 24.13 -2.74
CA VAL A 230 -2.93 24.06 -4.15
C VAL A 230 -1.54 24.69 -4.25
N PRO A 231 -0.55 24.01 -4.86
CA PRO A 231 0.76 24.61 -5.12
C PRO A 231 0.58 25.91 -5.92
N LYS A 232 1.17 27.00 -5.44
CA LYS A 232 1.18 28.27 -6.18
C LYS A 232 1.92 28.04 -7.49
N GLN A 233 1.27 28.37 -8.61
CA GLN A 233 1.94 28.34 -9.91
C GLN A 233 3.11 29.32 -9.87
N ILE A 234 4.32 28.81 -10.10
CA ILE A 234 5.51 29.63 -10.29
C ILE A 234 5.38 30.21 -11.70
N THR A 235 4.82 31.41 -11.81
CA THR A 235 4.89 32.22 -13.03
C THR A 235 6.31 32.77 -13.13
N ASN A 236 7.07 32.28 -14.10
CA ASN A 236 8.31 32.91 -14.57
C ASN A 236 7.97 34.07 -15.51
#